data_AF-A0A2E5ALG9-F1
#
_entry.id   AF-A0A2E5ALG9-F1
#
_cell.length_a   1.000
_cell.length_b   1.000
_cell.length_c   1.000
_cell.angle_alpha   90.00
_cell.angle_beta   90.00
_cell.angle_gamma   90.00
#
_symmetry.space_group_name_H-M   'P 1'
#
loop_
_entity.id
_entity.type
_entity.pdbx_description
1 polymer ?
#
loop_
_entity_poly.entity_id
_entity_poly.type
_entity_poly.pdbx_seq_one_letter_code
_entity_poly.pdbx_strand_id
1 'polypeptide(L)'
;MKSLLLLLILLYSASQVQGQKNPISTDYSWKWFDIYYEGDSLLKSELIAFYERLYNVENEKNIEELFYQQADLADELSYSIDLSRSYNGGSEEDELSEVEKEEYAYYIYQTNMEDAIVFLNEIGIPGFDFGCAAECTEFDVTVDYSIIIDAAKKTTSTYDDIGINIITDVWGIHRDYVPSFQSVECCSCPGFNALGSGEQYSLLMRIKKYQDKTNLFSDELQMIKNTMANYIVWNDGFRMEQEAVCQEFELIRPLIDFSQEAMVELYKNEHFYKYKLNYTILDGQFFVNKERIPPGCIAQLKTDLNGDNSQASIYLERNSLRGCMDANIAFPGGNEEKVSYIIDDHLVEDSYLLTVTELLDGSMGSSQSRIIVQFVNKSYTLKDGSKINVLSLDKIGEW
;
A
#
# COMPACT_ATOMS: atom_id res chain seq x y z
N MET A 1 -6.75 -15.27 -72.44
CA MET A 1 -6.17 -15.71 -71.14
C MET A 1 -5.50 -14.50 -70.50
N LYS A 2 -5.83 -14.23 -69.22
CA LYS A 2 -5.64 -12.95 -68.47
C LYS A 2 -6.77 -11.93 -68.66
N SER A 3 -7.96 -12.24 -68.13
CA SER A 3 -9.00 -11.28 -67.69
C SER A 3 -10.20 -11.99 -67.02
N LEU A 4 -9.96 -13.10 -66.31
CA LEU A 4 -11.04 -13.90 -65.72
C LEU A 4 -10.71 -14.43 -64.31
N LEU A 5 -9.98 -13.65 -63.52
CA LEU A 5 -9.58 -14.05 -62.16
C LEU A 5 -9.60 -12.90 -61.13
N LEU A 6 -10.39 -11.84 -61.38
CA LEU A 6 -10.48 -10.68 -60.48
C LEU A 6 -11.92 -10.30 -60.09
N LEU A 7 -12.89 -11.22 -60.27
CA LEU A 7 -14.32 -10.97 -60.02
C LEU A 7 -14.97 -12.03 -59.10
N LEU A 8 -14.15 -12.73 -58.32
CA LEU A 8 -14.60 -13.77 -57.36
C LEU A 8 -14.06 -13.58 -55.94
N ILE A 9 -13.52 -12.39 -55.60
CA ILE A 9 -13.03 -12.03 -54.24
C ILE A 9 -13.83 -10.84 -53.66
N LEU A 10 -14.98 -10.49 -54.24
CA LEU A 10 -15.81 -9.36 -53.76
C LEU A 10 -17.20 -9.77 -53.23
N LEU A 11 -17.42 -11.05 -52.93
CA LEU A 11 -18.67 -11.56 -52.36
C LEU A 11 -18.38 -12.62 -51.29
N TYR A 12 -17.61 -12.28 -50.25
CA TYR A 12 -17.54 -13.08 -49.02
C TYR A 12 -17.05 -12.24 -47.83
N SER A 13 -17.77 -11.16 -47.52
CA SER A 13 -17.68 -10.48 -46.21
C SER A 13 -18.93 -9.63 -45.99
N ALA A 14 -20.08 -10.29 -46.04
CA ALA A 14 -21.35 -9.76 -45.58
C ALA A 14 -22.11 -10.91 -44.91
N SER A 15 -21.60 -11.38 -43.78
CA SER A 15 -22.30 -12.24 -42.82
C SER A 15 -21.43 -12.35 -41.57
N GLN A 16 -22.04 -12.08 -40.42
CA GLN A 16 -21.53 -12.24 -39.06
C GLN A 16 -20.79 -11.01 -38.49
N VAL A 17 -21.48 -9.86 -38.53
CA VAL A 17 -21.68 -9.16 -37.25
C VAL A 17 -22.48 -10.13 -36.39
N GLN A 18 -21.80 -11.01 -35.66
CA GLN A 18 -22.38 -11.63 -34.49
C GLN A 18 -22.66 -10.47 -33.55
N GLY A 19 -23.91 -10.02 -33.54
CA GLY A 19 -24.42 -9.35 -32.36
C GLY A 19 -24.10 -10.28 -31.19
N GLN A 20 -23.28 -9.80 -30.25
CA GLN A 20 -23.21 -10.41 -28.93
C GLN A 20 -24.65 -10.50 -28.46
N LYS A 21 -25.18 -11.73 -28.39
CA LYS A 21 -26.44 -11.98 -27.73
C LYS A 21 -26.27 -11.51 -26.29
N ASN A 22 -27.04 -10.50 -25.89
CA ASN A 22 -27.23 -10.14 -24.50
C ASN A 22 -27.53 -11.41 -23.70
N PRO A 23 -26.66 -11.86 -22.78
CA PRO A 23 -26.93 -13.08 -22.02
C PRO A 23 -28.10 -12.91 -21.03
N ILE A 24 -28.40 -11.67 -20.62
CA ILE A 24 -29.28 -11.39 -19.47
C ILE A 24 -30.63 -10.76 -19.90
N SER A 25 -30.82 -10.36 -21.17
CA SER A 25 -32.05 -9.65 -21.59
C SER A 25 -33.18 -10.56 -22.08
N THR A 26 -33.54 -11.59 -21.31
CA THR A 26 -34.84 -12.26 -21.48
C THR A 26 -35.41 -12.66 -20.14
N ASP A 27 -36.71 -12.42 -19.92
CA ASP A 27 -37.54 -12.72 -18.73
C ASP A 27 -37.26 -14.05 -18.00
N TYR A 28 -36.62 -15.02 -18.65
CA TYR A 28 -36.23 -16.30 -18.06
C TYR A 28 -34.93 -16.24 -17.21
N SER A 29 -34.13 -15.17 -17.30
CA SER A 29 -32.82 -15.08 -16.64
C SER A 29 -32.88 -14.69 -15.16
N TRP A 30 -34.03 -14.28 -14.62
CA TRP A 30 -34.14 -13.79 -13.22
C TRP A 30 -34.85 -14.76 -12.28
N LYS A 31 -35.18 -15.98 -12.74
CA LYS A 31 -35.83 -16.98 -11.88
C LYS A 31 -34.98 -17.36 -10.67
N TRP A 32 -33.66 -17.34 -10.80
CA TRP A 32 -32.75 -17.57 -9.67
C TRP A 32 -32.93 -16.51 -8.58
N PHE A 33 -33.18 -15.27 -8.98
CA PHE A 33 -33.38 -14.16 -8.06
C PHE A 33 -34.65 -14.39 -7.24
N ASP A 34 -35.73 -14.83 -7.88
CA ASP A 34 -36.99 -15.12 -7.19
C ASP A 34 -36.88 -16.35 -6.26
N ILE A 35 -35.88 -17.22 -6.44
CA ILE A 35 -35.64 -18.39 -5.56
C ILE A 35 -34.92 -17.97 -4.27
N TYR A 36 -33.88 -17.16 -4.39
CA TYR A 36 -32.95 -16.85 -3.29
C TYR A 36 -33.14 -15.46 -2.68
N TYR A 37 -33.81 -14.55 -3.37
CA TYR A 37 -34.02 -13.15 -2.97
C TYR A 37 -35.51 -12.77 -3.09
N GLU A 38 -36.39 -13.71 -2.73
CA GLU A 38 -37.83 -13.55 -2.95
C GLU A 38 -38.37 -12.28 -2.27
N GLY A 39 -39.01 -11.42 -3.07
CA GLY A 39 -39.63 -10.19 -2.58
C GLY A 39 -38.72 -8.97 -2.61
N ASP A 40 -37.42 -9.12 -2.88
CA ASP A 40 -36.49 -7.99 -2.99
C ASP A 40 -36.54 -7.33 -4.37
N SER A 41 -37.60 -6.56 -4.59
CA SER A 41 -37.77 -5.81 -5.84
C SER A 41 -36.73 -4.71 -6.04
N LEU A 42 -36.11 -4.21 -4.97
CA LEU A 42 -35.14 -3.12 -5.05
C LEU A 42 -33.83 -3.66 -5.62
N LEU A 43 -33.24 -4.68 -4.99
CA LEU A 43 -32.00 -5.29 -5.44
C LEU A 43 -32.11 -5.84 -6.87
N LYS A 44 -33.26 -6.44 -7.22
CA LYS A 44 -33.54 -6.87 -8.60
C LYS A 44 -33.48 -5.70 -9.60
N SER A 45 -34.08 -4.56 -9.24
CA SER A 45 -34.09 -3.37 -10.08
C SER A 45 -32.70 -2.75 -10.23
N GLU A 46 -31.89 -2.79 -9.17
CA GLU A 46 -30.52 -2.28 -9.17
C GLU A 46 -29.58 -3.15 -10.00
N LEU A 47 -29.72 -4.48 -9.95
CA LEU A 47 -28.99 -5.40 -10.82
C LEU A 47 -29.36 -5.21 -12.30
N ILE A 48 -30.65 -5.04 -12.61
CA ILE A 48 -31.08 -4.73 -13.98
C ILE A 48 -30.46 -3.41 -14.45
N ALA A 49 -30.53 -2.36 -13.63
CA ALA A 49 -29.96 -1.06 -13.94
C ALA A 49 -28.43 -1.12 -14.12
N PHE A 50 -27.73 -1.91 -13.30
CA PHE A 50 -26.29 -2.15 -13.44
C PHE A 50 -25.95 -2.74 -14.81
N TYR A 51 -26.62 -3.83 -15.21
CA TYR A 51 -26.37 -4.42 -16.52
C TYR A 51 -26.77 -3.50 -17.68
N GLU A 52 -27.87 -2.77 -17.56
CA GLU A 52 -28.26 -1.77 -18.57
C GLU A 52 -27.18 -0.70 -18.74
N ARG A 53 -26.58 -0.20 -17.66
CA ARG A 53 -25.46 0.75 -17.71
C ARG A 53 -24.19 0.12 -18.29
N LEU A 54 -23.86 -1.11 -17.88
CA LEU A 54 -22.70 -1.86 -18.36
C LEU A 54 -22.70 -2.01 -19.89
N TYR A 55 -23.87 -2.24 -20.49
CA TYR A 55 -23.99 -2.37 -21.94
C TYR A 55 -24.01 -1.02 -22.69
N ASN A 56 -24.18 0.09 -21.98
CA ASN A 56 -24.34 1.43 -22.53
C ASN A 56 -23.33 2.43 -21.93
N VAL A 57 -22.08 2.01 -21.71
CA VAL A 57 -21.02 2.89 -21.21
C VAL A 57 -20.66 3.94 -22.26
N GLU A 58 -20.69 5.22 -21.85
CA GLU A 58 -20.38 6.34 -22.74
C GLU A 58 -18.99 6.93 -22.48
N ASN A 59 -18.53 6.94 -21.23
CA ASN A 59 -17.30 7.60 -20.81
C ASN A 59 -16.71 6.97 -19.53
N GLU A 60 -15.51 7.41 -19.17
CA GLU A 60 -14.73 6.94 -18.03
C GLU A 60 -15.43 7.11 -16.66
N LYS A 61 -16.34 8.08 -16.51
CA LYS A 61 -17.10 8.25 -15.26
C LYS A 61 -18.16 7.17 -15.10
N ASN A 62 -18.77 6.72 -16.20
CA ASN A 62 -19.70 5.59 -16.13
C ASN A 62 -18.98 4.31 -15.71
N ILE A 63 -17.70 4.15 -16.07
CA ILE A 63 -16.90 3.02 -15.61
C ILE A 63 -16.64 3.10 -14.11
N GLU A 64 -16.27 4.27 -13.59
CA GLU A 64 -16.10 4.49 -12.15
C GLU A 64 -17.41 4.25 -11.39
N GLU A 65 -18.54 4.76 -11.88
CA GLU A 65 -19.86 4.50 -11.29
C GLU A 65 -20.21 3.00 -11.28
N LEU A 66 -19.92 2.28 -12.37
CA LEU A 66 -20.14 0.84 -12.45
C LEU A 66 -19.24 0.06 -11.49
N PHE A 67 -18.00 0.50 -11.31
CA PHE A 67 -17.06 -0.11 -10.36
C PHE A 67 -17.61 -0.08 -8.94
N TYR A 68 -18.08 1.09 -8.47
CA TYR A 68 -18.70 1.22 -7.16
C TYR A 68 -20.02 0.46 -7.06
N GLN A 69 -20.89 0.61 -8.06
CA GLN A 69 -22.18 -0.06 -8.08
C GLN A 69 -22.05 -1.58 -8.04
N GLN A 70 -21.04 -2.16 -8.69
CA GLN A 70 -20.78 -3.60 -8.63
C GLN A 70 -20.39 -4.06 -7.22
N ALA A 71 -19.55 -3.29 -6.52
CA ALA A 71 -19.16 -3.59 -5.15
C ALA A 71 -20.35 -3.51 -4.20
N ASP A 72 -21.16 -2.45 -4.28
CA ASP A 72 -22.37 -2.30 -3.48
C ASP A 72 -23.36 -3.46 -3.73
N LEU A 73 -23.53 -3.85 -5.00
CA LEU A 73 -24.39 -4.98 -5.35
C LEU A 73 -23.88 -6.33 -4.85
N ALA A 74 -22.56 -6.53 -4.79
CA ALA A 74 -21.98 -7.74 -4.24
C ALA A 74 -22.28 -7.84 -2.74
N ASP A 75 -22.08 -6.76 -1.98
CA ASP A 75 -22.43 -6.70 -0.56
C ASP A 75 -23.93 -6.98 -0.34
N GLU A 76 -24.81 -6.33 -1.11
CA GLU A 76 -26.27 -6.56 -1.01
C GLU A 76 -26.67 -8.00 -1.37
N LEU A 77 -26.02 -8.61 -2.38
CA LEU A 77 -26.24 -10.01 -2.74
C LEU A 77 -25.76 -10.97 -1.64
N SER A 78 -24.68 -10.65 -0.92
CA SER A 78 -24.20 -11.44 0.22
C SER A 78 -25.19 -11.43 1.38
N TYR A 79 -25.74 -10.27 1.73
CA TYR A 79 -26.54 -10.10 2.94
C TYR A 79 -28.06 -10.30 2.75
N SER A 80 -28.58 -10.11 1.55
CA SER A 80 -30.03 -10.19 1.29
C SER A 80 -30.50 -11.59 0.87
N ILE A 81 -29.61 -12.58 0.81
CA ILE A 81 -29.97 -13.95 0.43
C ILE A 81 -30.81 -14.63 1.52
N ASP A 82 -31.91 -15.27 1.12
CA ASP A 82 -32.77 -16.05 2.01
C ASP A 82 -32.40 -17.54 1.96
N LEU A 83 -31.56 -17.95 2.90
CA LEU A 83 -31.12 -19.34 3.09
C LEU A 83 -31.84 -20.03 4.25
N SER A 84 -32.82 -19.37 4.87
CA SER A 84 -33.47 -19.85 6.09
C SER A 84 -34.58 -20.87 5.86
N ARG A 85 -35.00 -21.05 4.60
CA ARG A 85 -36.21 -21.82 4.27
C ARG A 85 -35.96 -23.31 4.22
N SER A 86 -36.78 -24.08 4.94
CA SER A 86 -36.88 -25.52 4.71
C SER A 86 -37.77 -25.80 3.49
N TYR A 87 -37.19 -26.38 2.43
CA TYR A 87 -37.95 -26.83 1.25
C TYR A 87 -38.77 -28.11 1.52
N ASN A 88 -38.50 -28.80 2.63
CA ASN A 88 -39.25 -29.94 3.10
C ASN A 88 -40.17 -29.48 4.23
N GLY A 89 -41.38 -29.02 3.90
CA GLY A 89 -42.41 -28.56 4.84
C GLY A 89 -42.97 -29.65 5.77
N GLY A 90 -42.10 -30.38 6.47
CA GLY A 90 -42.42 -31.38 7.47
C GLY A 90 -42.63 -30.73 8.83
N SER A 91 -43.69 -31.14 9.51
CA SER A 91 -44.14 -30.68 10.84
C SER A 91 -43.23 -31.12 12.00
N GLU A 92 -41.94 -31.35 11.75
CA GLU A 92 -41.00 -31.86 12.77
C GLU A 92 -40.38 -30.74 13.63
N GLU A 93 -40.47 -29.48 13.18
CA GLU A 93 -39.90 -28.32 13.87
C GLU A 93 -40.64 -27.95 15.18
N ASP A 94 -41.94 -28.27 15.25
CA ASP A 94 -42.80 -27.97 16.40
C ASP A 94 -42.51 -28.86 17.64
N GLU A 95 -41.83 -30.00 17.45
CA GLU A 95 -41.52 -30.96 18.54
C GLU A 95 -40.09 -30.82 19.10
N LEU A 96 -39.26 -29.95 18.51
CA LEU A 96 -37.87 -29.73 18.91
C LEU A 96 -37.75 -28.83 20.14
N SER A 97 -36.76 -29.09 20.99
CA SER A 97 -36.32 -28.13 22.00
C SER A 97 -35.64 -26.92 21.37
N GLU A 98 -35.50 -25.81 22.10
CA GLU A 98 -34.89 -24.58 21.55
C GLU A 98 -33.46 -24.79 21.05
N VAL A 99 -32.66 -25.64 21.71
CA VAL A 99 -31.31 -25.98 21.26
C VAL A 99 -31.34 -26.79 19.95
N GLU A 100 -32.27 -27.75 19.85
CA GLU A 100 -32.42 -28.55 18.62
C GLU A 100 -32.94 -27.70 17.46
N LYS A 101 -33.76 -26.67 17.71
CA LYS A 101 -34.18 -25.71 16.69
C LYS A 101 -33.03 -24.87 16.16
N GLU A 102 -32.14 -24.39 17.04
CA GLU A 102 -30.95 -23.65 16.63
C GLU A 102 -30.01 -24.52 15.78
N GLU A 103 -29.75 -25.76 16.20
CA GLU A 103 -28.95 -26.72 15.42
C GLU A 103 -29.61 -27.05 14.07
N TYR A 104 -30.93 -27.23 14.05
CA TYR A 104 -31.68 -27.51 12.83
C TYR A 104 -31.68 -26.33 11.85
N ALA A 105 -31.87 -25.10 12.35
CA ALA A 105 -31.81 -23.88 11.56
C ALA A 105 -30.42 -23.67 10.95
N TYR A 106 -29.35 -23.91 11.72
CA TYR A 106 -27.98 -23.86 11.22
C TYR A 106 -27.74 -24.90 10.13
N TYR A 107 -28.23 -26.14 10.31
CA TYR A 107 -28.12 -27.19 9.30
C TYR A 107 -28.86 -26.84 8.00
N ILE A 108 -30.07 -26.26 8.09
CA ILE A 108 -30.82 -25.76 6.93
C ILE A 108 -30.03 -24.67 6.22
N TYR A 109 -29.55 -23.68 6.97
CA TYR A 109 -28.76 -22.58 6.42
C TYR A 109 -27.54 -23.11 5.65
N GLN A 110 -26.74 -23.98 6.27
CA GLN A 110 -25.54 -24.53 5.65
C GLN A 110 -25.85 -25.35 4.39
N THR A 111 -26.88 -26.20 4.43
CA THR A 111 -27.30 -27.01 3.27
C THR A 111 -27.75 -26.11 2.12
N ASN A 112 -28.61 -25.11 2.42
CA ASN A 112 -29.11 -24.18 1.41
C ASN A 112 -27.99 -23.29 0.86
N MET A 113 -27.01 -22.90 1.68
CA MET A 113 -25.84 -22.14 1.25
C MET A 113 -25.01 -22.91 0.22
N GLU A 114 -24.68 -24.18 0.51
CA GLU A 114 -23.93 -25.04 -0.41
C GLU A 114 -24.68 -25.22 -1.75
N ASP A 115 -25.99 -25.47 -1.69
CA ASP A 115 -26.84 -25.59 -2.87
C ASP A 115 -26.91 -24.27 -3.67
N ALA A 116 -27.05 -23.12 -2.99
CA ALA A 116 -27.07 -21.80 -3.61
C ALA A 116 -25.76 -21.50 -4.33
N ILE A 117 -24.61 -21.75 -3.69
CA ILE A 117 -23.28 -21.53 -4.28
C ILE A 117 -23.13 -22.35 -5.56
N VAL A 118 -23.47 -23.65 -5.53
CA VAL A 118 -23.37 -24.51 -6.72
C VAL A 118 -24.28 -23.99 -7.83
N PHE A 119 -25.55 -23.71 -7.53
CA PHE A 119 -26.53 -23.30 -8.51
C PHE A 119 -26.21 -21.92 -9.14
N LEU A 120 -25.84 -20.93 -8.33
CA LEU A 120 -25.57 -19.57 -8.82
C LEU A 120 -24.29 -19.52 -9.67
N ASN A 121 -23.26 -20.29 -9.30
CA ASN A 121 -22.06 -20.42 -10.14
C ASN A 121 -22.33 -21.20 -11.44
N GLU A 122 -23.22 -22.19 -11.44
CA GLU A 122 -23.63 -22.88 -12.68
C GLU A 122 -24.35 -21.94 -13.67
N ILE A 123 -25.10 -20.96 -13.16
CA ILE A 123 -25.74 -19.94 -13.99
C ILE A 123 -24.71 -18.97 -14.58
N GLY A 124 -23.61 -18.70 -13.85
CA GLY A 124 -22.53 -17.82 -14.29
C GLY A 124 -23.00 -16.38 -14.44
N ILE A 125 -23.48 -15.79 -13.35
CA ILE A 125 -23.96 -14.40 -13.31
C ILE A 125 -22.75 -13.47 -13.53
N PRO A 126 -22.69 -12.70 -14.65
CA PRO A 126 -21.48 -11.96 -15.00
C PRO A 126 -21.12 -10.89 -13.98
N GLY A 127 -19.86 -10.89 -13.53
CA GLY A 127 -19.33 -9.91 -12.58
C GLY A 127 -19.48 -10.28 -11.11
N PHE A 128 -20.03 -11.45 -10.80
CA PHE A 128 -20.23 -11.91 -9.42
C PHE A 128 -19.82 -13.37 -9.30
N ASP A 129 -18.96 -13.67 -8.34
CA ASP A 129 -18.60 -15.03 -7.96
C ASP A 129 -19.20 -15.36 -6.60
N PHE A 130 -19.96 -16.46 -6.54
CA PHE A 130 -20.69 -16.85 -5.34
C PHE A 130 -19.86 -17.87 -4.57
N GLY A 131 -19.69 -17.66 -3.28
CA GLY A 131 -18.86 -18.50 -2.44
C GLY A 131 -19.24 -18.40 -0.99
N CYS A 132 -18.25 -18.65 -0.14
CA CYS A 132 -18.42 -18.59 1.30
C CYS A 132 -17.18 -18.00 1.96
N ALA A 133 -17.41 -17.23 3.02
CA ALA A 133 -16.40 -16.60 3.85
C ALA A 133 -16.41 -17.21 5.27
N ALA A 134 -15.48 -16.76 6.12
CA ALA A 134 -15.41 -17.12 7.53
C ALA A 134 -15.46 -18.65 7.78
N GLU A 135 -14.51 -19.41 7.23
CA GLU A 135 -14.49 -20.89 7.31
C GLU A 135 -15.75 -21.54 6.70
N CYS A 136 -16.36 -20.88 5.73
CA CYS A 136 -17.62 -21.25 5.10
C CYS A 136 -18.78 -21.38 6.09
N THR A 137 -18.87 -20.39 6.98
CA THR A 137 -20.03 -20.20 7.86
C THR A 137 -20.92 -19.04 7.39
N GLU A 138 -20.49 -18.28 6.39
CA GLU A 138 -21.19 -17.13 5.83
C GLU A 138 -21.20 -17.21 4.30
N PHE A 139 -22.36 -17.01 3.69
CA PHE A 139 -22.48 -16.86 2.23
C PHE A 139 -21.87 -15.52 1.81
N ASP A 140 -21.04 -15.54 0.76
CA ASP A 140 -20.34 -14.35 0.29
C ASP A 140 -20.36 -14.27 -1.23
N VAL A 141 -20.53 -13.06 -1.74
CA VAL A 141 -20.48 -12.73 -3.16
C VAL A 141 -19.30 -11.80 -3.38
N THR A 142 -18.33 -12.28 -4.15
CA THR A 142 -17.14 -11.49 -4.51
C THR A 142 -17.31 -10.89 -5.89
N VAL A 143 -16.71 -9.73 -6.10
CA VAL A 143 -16.74 -9.04 -7.39
C VAL A 143 -15.74 -9.65 -8.37
N ASP A 144 -16.18 -9.86 -9.60
CA ASP A 144 -15.33 -10.13 -10.77
C ASP A 144 -15.29 -8.88 -11.66
N TYR A 145 -14.16 -8.19 -11.68
CA TYR A 145 -14.00 -6.98 -12.48
C TYR A 145 -13.83 -7.23 -13.98
N SER A 146 -13.82 -8.48 -14.45
CA SER A 146 -13.63 -8.83 -15.87
C SER A 146 -14.59 -8.08 -16.79
N ILE A 147 -15.86 -7.96 -16.41
CA ILE A 147 -16.89 -7.27 -17.20
C ILE A 147 -16.69 -5.76 -17.24
N ILE A 148 -16.16 -5.17 -16.16
CA ILE A 148 -15.86 -3.73 -16.07
C ILE A 148 -14.60 -3.41 -16.86
N ILE A 149 -13.57 -4.26 -16.78
CA ILE A 149 -12.35 -4.18 -17.59
C ILE A 149 -12.72 -4.20 -19.08
N ASP A 150 -13.60 -5.10 -19.50
CA ASP A 150 -14.05 -5.20 -20.88
C ASP A 150 -14.94 -4.04 -21.31
N ALA A 151 -15.65 -3.39 -20.38
CA ALA A 151 -16.38 -2.16 -20.63
C ALA A 151 -15.44 -0.96 -20.77
N ALA A 152 -14.41 -0.84 -19.93
CA ALA A 152 -13.41 0.23 -19.95
C ALA A 152 -12.68 0.29 -21.30
N LYS A 153 -12.25 -0.87 -21.83
CA LYS A 153 -11.60 -0.97 -23.15
C LYS A 153 -12.45 -0.46 -24.32
N LYS A 154 -13.77 -0.31 -24.14
CA LYS A 154 -14.70 0.19 -25.17
C LYS A 154 -14.84 1.70 -25.11
N THR A 155 -14.41 2.36 -24.03
CA THR A 155 -14.40 3.81 -23.95
C THR A 155 -13.25 4.37 -24.80
N THR A 156 -13.29 5.68 -25.10
CA THR A 156 -12.18 6.36 -25.78
C THR A 156 -11.08 6.82 -24.82
N SER A 157 -11.32 6.70 -23.52
CA SER A 157 -10.36 7.09 -22.49
C SER A 157 -9.39 5.94 -22.26
N THR A 158 -8.15 6.25 -21.91
CA THR A 158 -7.20 5.25 -21.42
C THR A 158 -7.05 5.33 -19.89
N TYR A 159 -7.72 6.27 -19.24
CA TYR A 159 -7.55 6.51 -17.81
C TYR A 159 -8.32 5.50 -16.97
N ASP A 160 -9.56 5.20 -17.33
CA ASP A 160 -10.33 4.10 -16.75
C ASP A 160 -9.60 2.75 -16.85
N ASP A 161 -9.05 2.44 -18.04
CA ASP A 161 -8.20 1.25 -18.24
C ASP A 161 -7.01 1.24 -17.28
N ILE A 162 -6.27 2.35 -17.16
CA ILE A 162 -5.10 2.43 -16.27
C ILE A 162 -5.53 2.32 -14.80
N GLY A 163 -6.61 3.00 -14.40
CA GLY A 163 -7.13 3.00 -13.04
C GLY A 163 -7.54 1.61 -12.59
N ILE A 164 -8.34 0.92 -13.40
CA ILE A 164 -8.76 -0.46 -13.11
C ILE A 164 -7.55 -1.39 -13.06
N ASN A 165 -6.60 -1.28 -14.00
CA ASN A 165 -5.39 -2.11 -13.95
C ASN A 165 -4.58 -1.89 -12.66
N ILE A 166 -4.48 -0.66 -12.16
CA ILE A 166 -3.82 -0.39 -10.86
C ILE A 166 -4.56 -1.10 -9.73
N ILE A 167 -5.91 -1.06 -9.72
CA ILE A 167 -6.73 -1.70 -8.70
C ILE A 167 -6.59 -3.22 -8.77
N THR A 168 -6.69 -3.82 -9.97
CA THR A 168 -6.62 -5.27 -10.15
C THR A 168 -5.21 -5.84 -10.00
N ASP A 169 -4.17 -5.03 -10.19
CA ASP A 169 -2.80 -5.41 -9.81
C ASP A 169 -2.64 -5.56 -8.30
N VAL A 170 -3.48 -4.88 -7.50
CA VAL A 170 -3.47 -4.95 -6.04
C VAL A 170 -4.40 -6.04 -5.53
N TRP A 171 -5.62 -6.08 -6.05
CA TRP A 171 -6.68 -6.91 -5.51
C TRP A 171 -7.00 -8.14 -6.36
N GLY A 172 -6.36 -8.33 -7.51
CA GLY A 172 -6.78 -9.35 -8.47
C GLY A 172 -7.98 -8.91 -9.32
N ILE A 173 -8.29 -9.72 -10.33
CA ILE A 173 -9.50 -9.54 -11.16
C ILE A 173 -10.74 -9.95 -10.36
N HIS A 174 -10.62 -11.05 -9.63
CA HIS A 174 -11.49 -11.42 -8.52
C HIS A 174 -10.91 -10.75 -7.28
N ARG A 175 -11.71 -9.96 -6.56
CA ARG A 175 -11.19 -9.19 -5.42
C ARG A 175 -10.73 -10.11 -4.30
N ASP A 176 -9.42 -10.28 -4.19
CA ASP A 176 -8.75 -11.04 -3.15
C ASP A 176 -8.87 -10.36 -1.78
N TYR A 177 -8.97 -11.17 -0.72
CA TYR A 177 -8.98 -10.67 0.66
C TYR A 177 -7.62 -10.09 1.10
N VAL A 178 -6.53 -10.46 0.42
CA VAL A 178 -5.17 -10.03 0.74
C VAL A 178 -4.58 -9.30 -0.47
N PRO A 179 -4.10 -8.05 -0.32
CA PRO A 179 -3.52 -7.32 -1.45
C PRO A 179 -2.20 -7.93 -1.89
N SER A 180 -1.82 -7.74 -3.16
CA SER A 180 -0.64 -8.36 -3.80
C SER A 180 0.71 -8.06 -3.13
N PHE A 181 0.80 -6.95 -2.38
CA PHE A 181 1.99 -6.58 -1.62
C PHE A 181 2.05 -7.20 -0.21
N GLN A 182 1.09 -8.05 0.14
CA GLN A 182 1.02 -8.80 1.38
C GLN A 182 0.84 -10.30 1.06
N SER A 183 1.47 -11.15 1.88
CA SER A 183 1.25 -12.59 1.82
C SER A 183 0.88 -13.10 3.20
N VAL A 184 -0.17 -13.92 3.27
CA VAL A 184 -0.58 -14.63 4.48
C VAL A 184 -0.65 -16.12 4.12
N GLU A 185 0.15 -16.95 4.78
CA GLU A 185 0.19 -18.39 4.47
C GLU A 185 -1.02 -19.15 5.05
N CYS A 186 -1.58 -18.66 6.17
CA CYS A 186 -2.78 -19.21 6.80
C CYS A 186 -3.37 -18.20 7.79
N CYS A 187 -4.63 -18.36 8.20
CA CYS A 187 -5.33 -17.46 9.14
C CYS A 187 -4.63 -17.31 10.51
N SER A 188 -3.72 -18.22 10.86
CA SER A 188 -2.94 -18.18 12.10
C SER A 188 -1.43 -18.01 11.87
N CYS A 189 -1.02 -17.78 10.62
CA CYS A 189 0.38 -17.66 10.24
C CYS A 189 0.80 -16.20 10.24
N PRO A 190 2.07 -15.89 10.55
CA PRO A 190 2.61 -14.55 10.38
C PRO A 190 2.37 -14.05 8.95
N GLY A 191 1.82 -12.85 8.84
CA GLY A 191 1.78 -12.12 7.57
C GLY A 191 3.19 -11.68 7.18
N PHE A 192 3.49 -11.72 5.89
CA PHE A 192 4.73 -11.15 5.35
C PHE A 192 4.44 -10.04 4.35
N ASN A 193 5.06 -8.90 4.59
CA ASN A 193 4.98 -7.75 3.70
C ASN A 193 6.15 -7.77 2.71
N ALA A 194 5.87 -7.39 1.46
CA ALA A 194 6.84 -7.38 0.37
C ALA A 194 7.72 -6.11 0.31
N LEU A 195 7.67 -5.23 1.33
CA LEU A 195 8.53 -4.06 1.42
C LEU A 195 10.02 -4.47 1.33
N GLY A 196 10.78 -3.73 0.54
CA GLY A 196 12.14 -4.00 0.11
C GLY A 196 12.27 -4.61 -1.28
N SER A 197 11.17 -5.03 -1.91
CA SER A 197 11.16 -5.59 -3.27
C SER A 197 11.23 -4.53 -4.38
N GLY A 198 10.85 -3.28 -4.08
CA GLY A 198 10.66 -2.20 -5.03
C GLY A 198 9.26 -2.15 -5.68
N GLU A 199 8.43 -3.16 -5.45
CA GLU A 199 7.09 -3.26 -6.06
C GLU A 199 6.11 -2.24 -5.46
N GLN A 200 6.20 -1.98 -4.15
CA GLN A 200 5.34 -1.01 -3.47
C GLN A 200 5.65 0.42 -3.94
N TYR A 201 6.92 0.78 -4.05
CA TYR A 201 7.33 2.06 -4.63
C TYR A 201 6.87 2.21 -6.08
N SER A 202 7.05 1.17 -6.89
CA SER A 202 6.59 1.16 -8.28
C SER A 202 5.08 1.40 -8.37
N LEU A 203 4.29 0.71 -7.55
CA LEU A 203 2.84 0.88 -7.46
C LEU A 203 2.46 2.32 -7.08
N LEU A 204 3.03 2.87 -6.00
CA LEU A 204 2.73 4.23 -5.55
C LEU A 204 3.11 5.29 -6.59
N MET A 205 4.18 5.07 -7.35
CA MET A 205 4.56 5.95 -8.45
C MET A 205 3.58 5.87 -9.61
N ARG A 206 2.99 4.70 -9.90
CA ARG A 206 1.90 4.57 -10.88
C ARG A 206 0.65 5.32 -10.40
N ILE A 207 0.27 5.14 -9.14
CA ILE A 207 -0.85 5.85 -8.50
C ILE A 207 -0.65 7.36 -8.60
N LYS A 208 0.52 7.87 -8.20
CA LYS A 208 0.83 9.31 -8.26
C LYS A 208 0.71 9.86 -9.68
N LYS A 209 1.36 9.21 -10.65
CA LYS A 209 1.32 9.64 -12.06
C LYS A 209 -0.10 9.64 -12.64
N TYR A 210 -0.95 8.76 -12.13
CA TYR A 210 -2.35 8.69 -12.51
C TYR A 210 -3.16 9.83 -11.89
N GLN A 211 -3.04 10.03 -10.58
CA GLN A 211 -3.69 11.11 -9.83
C GLN A 211 -3.26 12.51 -10.29
N ASP A 212 -2.04 12.67 -10.80
CA ASP A 212 -1.57 13.92 -11.41
C ASP A 212 -2.37 14.32 -12.67
N LYS A 213 -3.13 13.39 -13.27
CA LYS A 213 -3.84 13.57 -14.55
C LYS A 213 -5.37 13.48 -14.43
N THR A 214 -5.87 12.77 -13.44
CA THR A 214 -7.31 12.49 -13.28
C THR A 214 -7.65 12.24 -11.81
N ASN A 215 -8.92 12.40 -11.46
CA ASN A 215 -9.46 12.11 -10.12
C ASN A 215 -10.31 10.83 -10.07
N LEU A 216 -10.37 10.07 -11.17
CA LEU A 216 -11.09 8.79 -11.19
C LEU A 216 -10.49 7.81 -10.19
N PHE A 217 -11.31 7.00 -9.53
CA PHE A 217 -10.97 6.03 -8.50
C PHE A 217 -10.16 6.62 -7.35
N SER A 218 -10.35 7.90 -7.02
CA SER A 218 -9.55 8.56 -5.98
C SER A 218 -9.64 7.83 -4.64
N ASP A 219 -10.82 7.29 -4.34
CA ASP A 219 -11.12 6.67 -3.06
C ASP A 219 -10.45 5.29 -2.97
N GLU A 220 -10.48 4.48 -4.04
CA GLU A 220 -9.79 3.18 -4.14
C GLU A 220 -8.29 3.36 -4.03
N LEU A 221 -7.75 4.34 -4.75
CA LEU A 221 -6.32 4.59 -4.77
C LEU A 221 -5.85 5.08 -3.41
N GLN A 222 -6.66 5.88 -2.71
CA GLN A 222 -6.37 6.26 -1.33
C GLN A 222 -6.52 5.07 -0.37
N MET A 223 -7.52 4.21 -0.57
CA MET A 223 -7.70 2.98 0.20
C MET A 223 -6.46 2.07 0.06
N ILE A 224 -5.94 1.87 -1.16
CA ILE A 224 -4.71 1.10 -1.40
C ILE A 224 -3.54 1.67 -0.60
N LYS A 225 -3.36 3.00 -0.59
CA LYS A 225 -2.29 3.66 0.17
C LYS A 225 -2.46 3.46 1.68
N ASN A 226 -3.68 3.62 2.20
CA ASN A 226 -3.99 3.42 3.62
C ASN A 226 -3.77 1.95 4.03
N THR A 227 -4.22 1.01 3.21
CA THR A 227 -4.01 -0.43 3.41
C THR A 227 -2.52 -0.75 3.42
N MET A 228 -1.75 -0.24 2.46
CA MET A 228 -0.30 -0.41 2.44
C MET A 228 0.37 0.15 3.71
N ALA A 229 -0.03 1.33 4.17
CA ALA A 229 0.47 1.91 5.42
C ALA A 229 0.20 0.99 6.61
N ASN A 230 -1.04 0.49 6.73
CA ASN A 230 -1.44 -0.42 7.81
C ASN A 230 -0.63 -1.71 7.79
N TYR A 231 -0.45 -2.33 6.62
CA TYR A 231 0.37 -3.55 6.49
C TYR A 231 1.87 -3.31 6.64
N ILE A 232 2.37 -2.08 6.54
CA ILE A 232 3.77 -1.81 6.90
C ILE A 232 3.92 -1.70 8.42
N VAL A 233 2.94 -1.11 9.08
CA VAL A 233 2.97 -0.83 10.53
C VAL A 233 2.65 -2.06 11.37
N TRP A 234 1.62 -2.81 10.99
CA TRP A 234 1.01 -3.86 11.82
C TRP A 234 1.30 -5.28 11.32
N ASN A 235 2.43 -5.46 10.64
CA ASN A 235 2.78 -6.73 10.03
C ASN A 235 3.84 -7.48 10.83
N ASP A 236 3.76 -8.81 10.77
CA ASP A 236 4.57 -9.71 11.62
C ASP A 236 6.02 -9.84 11.14
N GLY A 237 6.32 -9.51 9.87
CA GLY A 237 7.69 -9.51 9.36
C GLY A 237 7.84 -9.17 7.88
N PHE A 238 9.04 -8.74 7.49
CA PHE A 238 9.36 -8.44 6.09
C PHE A 238 10.06 -9.62 5.43
N ARG A 239 9.76 -9.88 4.14
CA ARG A 239 10.46 -10.93 3.38
C ARG A 239 11.89 -10.54 3.01
N MET A 240 12.14 -9.25 2.89
CA MET A 240 13.39 -8.71 2.40
C MET A 240 14.35 -8.38 3.54
N GLU A 241 15.64 -8.33 3.23
CA GLU A 241 16.68 -7.91 4.16
C GLU A 241 16.44 -6.47 4.64
N GLN A 242 16.83 -6.19 5.89
CA GLN A 242 16.57 -4.90 6.56
C GLN A 242 17.01 -3.68 5.72
N GLU A 243 18.16 -3.78 5.05
CA GLU A 243 18.67 -2.70 4.21
C GLU A 243 17.70 -2.36 3.07
N ALA A 244 17.20 -3.37 2.36
CA ALA A 244 16.27 -3.20 1.25
C ALA A 244 14.91 -2.68 1.73
N VAL A 245 14.37 -3.26 2.81
CA VAL A 245 13.12 -2.79 3.47
C VAL A 245 13.21 -1.30 3.75
N CYS A 246 14.31 -0.91 4.37
CA CYS A 246 14.53 0.47 4.72
C CYS A 246 14.70 1.38 3.50
N GLN A 247 15.50 1.00 2.50
CA GLN A 247 15.72 1.80 1.30
C GLN A 247 14.40 2.07 0.58
N GLU A 248 13.55 1.04 0.42
CA GLU A 248 12.23 1.24 -0.18
C GLU A 248 11.33 2.10 0.71
N PHE A 249 11.37 1.90 2.04
CA PHE A 249 10.59 2.72 2.98
C PHE A 249 10.83 4.23 2.79
N GLU A 250 12.07 4.67 2.59
CA GLU A 250 12.37 6.08 2.35
C GLU A 250 11.78 6.63 1.06
N LEU A 251 11.67 5.78 0.03
CA LEU A 251 11.09 6.15 -1.25
C LEU A 251 9.55 6.26 -1.15
N ILE A 252 8.91 5.39 -0.36
CA ILE A 252 7.44 5.36 -0.24
C ILE A 252 6.90 6.28 0.85
N ARG A 253 7.68 6.59 1.89
CA ARG A 253 7.29 7.50 2.98
C ARG A 253 6.70 8.83 2.51
N PRO A 254 7.27 9.55 1.52
CA PRO A 254 6.67 10.80 1.03
C PRO A 254 5.44 10.59 0.14
N LEU A 255 5.11 9.35 -0.22
CA LEU A 255 3.98 9.00 -1.07
C LEU A 255 2.79 8.49 -0.26
N ILE A 256 2.98 8.07 0.99
CA ILE A 256 1.96 7.55 1.90
C ILE A 256 1.81 8.48 3.10
N ASP A 257 0.57 8.75 3.50
CA ASP A 257 0.29 9.51 4.72
C ASP A 257 0.24 8.57 5.93
N PHE A 258 1.39 8.37 6.57
CA PHE A 258 1.44 7.68 7.86
C PHE A 258 0.96 8.62 8.98
N SER A 259 0.03 8.16 9.82
CA SER A 259 -0.34 8.91 11.03
C SER A 259 0.84 8.99 12.00
N GLN A 260 0.81 9.97 12.91
CA GLN A 260 1.87 10.11 13.91
C GLN A 260 1.94 8.86 14.81
N GLU A 261 0.80 8.29 15.17
CA GLU A 261 0.70 7.06 15.95
C GLU A 261 1.29 5.86 15.19
N ALA A 262 0.98 5.74 13.90
CA ALA A 262 1.51 4.68 13.04
C ALA A 262 3.04 4.76 12.93
N MET A 263 3.60 5.96 12.79
CA MET A 263 5.05 6.17 12.77
C MET A 263 5.71 5.79 14.11
N VAL A 264 5.07 6.14 15.23
CA VAL A 264 5.57 5.76 16.57
C VAL A 264 5.61 4.25 16.73
N GLU A 265 4.59 3.54 16.26
CA GLU A 265 4.56 2.08 16.31
C GLU A 265 5.61 1.46 15.40
N LEU A 266 5.69 1.92 14.14
CA LEU A 266 6.66 1.42 13.17
C LEU A 266 8.10 1.52 13.70
N TYR A 267 8.44 2.59 14.40
CA TYR A 267 9.77 2.79 14.99
C TYR A 267 10.08 1.90 16.19
N LYS A 268 9.11 1.16 16.73
CA LYS A 268 9.38 0.10 17.72
C LYS A 268 9.90 -1.17 17.06
N ASN A 269 9.64 -1.36 15.77
CA ASN A 269 10.13 -2.50 15.01
C ASN A 269 11.63 -2.34 14.71
N GLU A 270 12.42 -3.38 15.01
CA GLU A 270 13.89 -3.38 14.92
C GLU A 270 14.38 -2.94 13.53
N HIS A 271 13.65 -3.31 12.47
CA HIS A 271 14.02 -2.95 11.11
C HIS A 271 14.10 -1.43 10.89
N PHE A 272 13.25 -0.64 11.57
CA PHE A 272 13.14 0.82 11.36
C PHE A 272 13.85 1.65 12.43
N TYR A 273 14.68 1.03 13.29
CA TYR A 273 15.36 1.75 14.37
C TYR A 273 16.22 2.93 13.87
N LYS A 274 16.79 2.83 12.66
CA LYS A 274 17.54 3.91 12.00
C LYS A 274 16.72 5.17 11.70
N TYR A 275 15.42 5.04 11.44
CA TYR A 275 14.52 6.17 11.19
C TYR A 275 14.09 6.93 12.45
N LYS A 276 14.55 6.48 13.62
CA LYS A 276 14.50 7.27 14.84
C LYS A 276 15.41 8.50 14.77
N LEU A 277 16.39 8.52 13.85
CA LEU A 277 17.41 9.56 13.75
C LEU A 277 16.98 10.64 12.74
N ASN A 278 16.75 11.85 13.22
CA ASN A 278 16.25 12.97 12.44
C ASN A 278 17.32 13.64 11.57
N TYR A 279 17.86 12.93 10.56
CA TYR A 279 18.85 13.49 9.64
C TYR A 279 18.66 13.03 8.18
N THR A 280 19.24 13.77 7.24
CA THR A 280 19.25 13.48 5.79
C THR A 280 20.59 13.94 5.18
N ILE A 281 20.89 13.52 3.94
CA ILE A 281 22.06 13.97 3.19
C ILE A 281 21.59 14.62 1.89
N LEU A 282 22.02 15.85 1.62
CA LEU A 282 21.75 16.58 0.38
C LEU A 282 23.06 17.20 -0.11
N ASP A 283 23.37 17.04 -1.40
CA ASP A 283 24.57 17.58 -2.05
C ASP A 283 25.88 17.30 -1.28
N GLY A 284 26.01 16.08 -0.73
CA GLY A 284 27.19 15.64 0.02
C GLY A 284 27.35 16.31 1.39
N GLN A 285 26.28 16.84 1.96
CA GLN A 285 26.25 17.47 3.28
C GLN A 285 25.13 16.88 4.14
N PHE A 286 25.36 16.79 5.45
CA PHE A 286 24.34 16.36 6.41
C PHE A 286 23.37 17.49 6.75
N PHE A 287 22.10 17.13 6.92
CA PHE A 287 21.00 18.01 7.31
C PHE A 287 20.18 17.39 8.44
N VAL A 288 19.69 18.21 9.36
CA VAL A 288 18.77 17.84 10.44
C VAL A 288 17.64 18.88 10.43
N ASN A 289 16.38 18.46 10.47
CA ASN A 289 15.22 19.38 10.34
C ASN A 289 15.29 20.33 9.13
N LYS A 290 15.85 19.87 8.00
CA LYS A 290 16.10 20.66 6.77
C LYS A 290 17.14 21.79 6.93
N GLU A 291 17.83 21.86 8.06
CA GLU A 291 18.96 22.76 8.27
C GLU A 291 20.26 21.99 8.12
N ARG A 292 21.23 22.59 7.41
CA ARG A 292 22.55 21.97 7.19
C ARG A 292 23.31 21.90 8.52
N ILE A 293 23.92 20.76 8.82
CA ILE A 293 24.85 20.66 9.94
C ILE A 293 26.08 21.53 9.64
N PRO A 294 26.38 22.54 10.47
CA PRO A 294 27.52 23.42 10.23
C PRO A 294 28.84 22.63 10.21
N PRO A 295 29.78 22.88 9.26
CA PRO A 295 31.08 22.19 9.23
C PRO A 295 31.85 22.30 10.55
N GLY A 296 31.66 23.41 11.26
CA GLY A 296 32.23 23.61 12.59
C GLY A 296 31.83 22.53 13.59
N CYS A 297 30.58 22.04 13.53
CA CYS A 297 30.13 20.92 14.36
C CYS A 297 30.94 19.66 14.07
N ILE A 298 31.09 19.30 12.81
CA ILE A 298 31.84 18.11 12.39
C ILE A 298 33.32 18.23 12.79
N ALA A 299 33.91 19.43 12.69
CA ALA A 299 35.30 19.66 13.11
C ALA A 299 35.56 19.52 14.61
N GLN A 300 34.55 19.61 15.48
CA GLN A 300 34.74 19.30 16.90
C GLN A 300 35.14 17.84 17.14
N LEU A 301 34.82 16.95 16.19
CA LEU A 301 35.14 15.52 16.26
C LEU A 301 36.51 15.18 15.63
N LYS A 302 37.23 16.16 15.06
CA LYS A 302 38.52 15.88 14.41
C LYS A 302 39.58 15.51 15.44
N THR A 303 40.63 14.84 14.96
CA THR A 303 41.87 14.69 15.71
C THR A 303 42.71 15.96 15.52
N ASP A 304 43.09 16.60 16.62
CA ASP A 304 43.95 17.78 16.61
C ASP A 304 45.39 17.44 16.18
N LEU A 305 46.17 18.45 15.80
CA LEU A 305 47.54 18.28 15.29
C LEU A 305 48.49 17.57 16.26
N ASN A 306 48.23 17.68 17.56
CA ASN A 306 49.00 17.00 18.60
C ASN A 306 48.56 15.54 18.82
N GLY A 307 47.56 15.05 18.07
CA GLY A 307 47.00 13.71 18.18
C GLY A 307 45.83 13.59 19.16
N ASP A 308 45.39 14.68 19.78
CA ASP A 308 44.29 14.63 20.74
C ASP A 308 42.93 14.58 20.04
N ASN A 309 42.00 13.81 20.59
CA ASN A 309 40.59 13.88 20.22
C ASN A 309 39.88 14.86 21.15
N SER A 310 39.53 16.04 20.63
CA SER A 310 38.95 17.11 21.46
C SER A 310 37.54 16.74 21.93
N GLN A 311 36.74 16.08 21.09
CA GLN A 311 35.44 15.51 21.45
C GLN A 311 35.19 14.17 20.75
N ALA A 312 34.50 13.27 21.47
CA ALA A 312 34.07 11.97 20.92
C ALA A 312 32.59 11.99 20.45
N SER A 313 31.83 13.02 20.82
CA SER A 313 30.40 13.07 20.57
C SER A 313 29.89 14.50 20.67
N ILE A 314 28.98 14.87 19.76
CA ILE A 314 28.29 16.17 19.77
C ILE A 314 26.78 15.98 19.70
N TYR A 315 26.04 16.68 20.56
CA TYR A 315 24.59 16.80 20.39
C TYR A 315 24.29 17.77 19.25
N LEU A 316 23.57 17.32 18.23
CA LEU A 316 23.21 18.14 17.07
C LEU A 316 22.00 19.02 17.39
N GLU A 317 20.99 18.43 18.03
CA GLU A 317 19.74 19.07 18.44
C GLU A 317 19.76 19.57 19.90
N ARG A 318 18.70 20.28 20.32
CA ARG A 318 18.60 20.84 21.67
C ARG A 318 18.44 19.76 22.72
N ASN A 319 19.42 19.69 23.62
CA ASN A 319 19.37 18.86 24.82
C ASN A 319 18.76 19.56 26.05
N SER A 320 18.76 20.90 26.11
CA SER A 320 18.06 21.73 27.11
C SER A 320 18.22 23.24 26.86
N LEU A 321 19.32 23.64 26.22
CA LEU A 321 19.60 25.02 25.80
C LEU A 321 19.78 25.09 24.28
N ARG A 322 20.92 24.60 23.77
CA ARG A 322 21.29 24.63 22.35
C ARG A 322 22.14 23.41 22.03
N GLY A 323 21.82 22.69 20.95
CA GLY A 323 22.74 21.73 20.33
C GLY A 323 23.82 22.46 19.52
N CYS A 324 24.71 21.73 18.87
CA CYS A 324 25.75 22.33 18.05
C CYS A 324 25.17 23.20 16.92
N MET A 325 24.08 22.76 16.29
CA MET A 325 23.45 23.50 15.19
C MET A 325 22.84 24.84 15.63
N ASP A 326 22.37 24.91 16.87
CA ASP A 326 21.79 26.12 17.47
C ASP A 326 22.83 27.00 18.21
N ALA A 327 24.08 26.55 18.29
CA ALA A 327 25.11 27.22 19.07
C ALA A 327 25.49 28.56 18.41
N ASN A 328 25.79 29.58 19.23
CA ASN A 328 26.33 30.85 18.70
C ASN A 328 27.70 30.66 18.04
N ILE A 329 28.44 29.61 18.44
CA ILE A 329 29.76 29.27 17.92
C ILE A 329 29.76 27.74 17.73
N ALA A 330 29.62 27.29 16.48
CA ALA A 330 29.55 25.87 16.15
C ALA A 330 30.92 25.17 16.22
N PHE A 331 32.03 25.92 16.30
CA PHE A 331 33.38 25.36 16.51
C PHE A 331 34.13 26.11 17.62
N PRO A 332 33.86 25.80 18.91
CA PRO A 332 34.49 26.50 20.02
C PRO A 332 36.01 26.35 20.00
N GLY A 333 36.73 27.47 19.98
CA GLY A 333 38.20 27.50 19.94
C GLY A 333 38.81 27.44 18.54
N GLY A 334 38.02 27.28 17.48
CA GLY A 334 38.47 27.29 16.09
C GLY A 334 37.76 28.34 15.23
N ASN A 335 38.07 28.34 13.92
CA ASN A 335 37.40 29.20 12.94
C ASN A 335 36.64 28.34 11.93
N GLU A 336 35.32 28.40 11.98
CA GLU A 336 34.43 27.63 11.10
C GLU A 336 34.62 27.93 9.61
N GLU A 337 34.96 29.17 9.24
CA GLU A 337 35.20 29.55 7.83
C GLU A 337 36.42 28.85 7.24
N LYS A 338 37.29 28.31 8.09
CA LYS A 338 38.49 27.56 7.70
C LYS A 338 38.27 26.06 7.68
N VAL A 339 37.05 25.59 7.95
CA VAL A 339 36.74 24.17 8.05
C VAL A 339 35.86 23.73 6.89
N SER A 340 36.15 22.54 6.39
CA SER A 340 35.30 21.82 5.44
C SER A 340 35.31 20.33 5.77
N TYR A 341 34.33 19.60 5.27
CA TYR A 341 34.34 18.14 5.31
C TYR A 341 33.77 17.57 4.02
N ILE A 342 34.17 16.34 3.72
CA ILE A 342 33.66 15.52 2.63
C ILE A 342 33.16 14.21 3.24
N ILE A 343 32.03 13.73 2.75
CA ILE A 343 31.54 12.37 3.00
C ILE A 343 32.20 11.47 1.97
N ASP A 344 33.16 10.66 2.40
CA ASP A 344 33.93 9.78 1.52
C ASP A 344 33.16 8.50 1.21
N ASP A 345 32.48 7.92 2.21
CA ASP A 345 31.69 6.70 2.05
C ASP A 345 30.61 6.55 3.14
N HIS A 346 29.63 5.69 2.88
CA HIS A 346 28.61 5.26 3.83
C HIS A 346 28.87 3.80 4.25
N LEU A 347 28.80 3.56 5.56
CA LEU A 347 28.92 2.23 6.16
C LEU A 347 27.54 1.71 6.60
N VAL A 348 27.49 0.71 7.47
CA VAL A 348 26.24 0.23 8.09
C VAL A 348 25.82 1.11 9.29
N GLU A 349 24.56 1.00 9.70
CA GLU A 349 24.04 1.60 10.95
C GLU A 349 24.28 3.12 11.06
N ASP A 350 23.95 3.90 10.02
CA ASP A 350 24.06 5.37 10.02
C ASP A 350 25.50 5.88 10.29
N SER A 351 26.48 5.08 9.87
CA SER A 351 27.91 5.38 10.02
C SER A 351 28.53 5.85 8.69
N TYR A 352 29.49 6.76 8.77
CA TYR A 352 30.08 7.43 7.60
C TYR A 352 31.58 7.62 7.76
N LEU A 353 32.30 7.44 6.65
CA LEU A 353 33.71 7.83 6.52
C LEU A 353 33.77 9.30 6.11
N LEU A 354 34.40 10.14 6.93
CA LEU A 354 34.56 11.56 6.65
C LEU A 354 36.03 11.96 6.58
N THR A 355 36.33 12.88 5.67
CA THR A 355 37.57 13.65 5.66
C THR A 355 37.26 15.08 6.05
N VAL A 356 37.73 15.50 7.22
CA VAL A 356 37.60 16.87 7.73
C VAL A 356 38.90 17.63 7.44
N THR A 357 38.80 18.77 6.76
CA THR A 357 39.94 19.65 6.44
C THR A 357 39.82 20.97 7.17
N GLU A 358 40.86 21.36 7.90
CA GLU A 358 41.00 22.68 8.54
C GLU A 358 42.16 23.45 7.93
N LEU A 359 41.93 24.68 7.48
CA LEU A 359 42.96 25.61 7.03
C LEU A 359 43.63 26.26 8.24
N LEU A 360 44.96 26.21 8.28
CA LEU A 360 45.76 26.69 9.40
C LEU A 360 46.64 27.85 8.96
N ASP A 361 46.74 28.86 9.83
CA ASP A 361 47.69 29.96 9.62
C ASP A 361 49.11 29.47 9.93
N GLY A 362 49.99 29.45 8.93
CA GLY A 362 51.38 29.04 9.09
C GLY A 362 51.90 28.17 7.94
N SER A 363 53.08 27.58 8.12
CA SER A 363 53.77 26.82 7.08
C SER A 363 53.10 25.51 6.68
N MET A 364 52.24 24.94 7.54
CA MET A 364 51.50 23.70 7.24
C MET A 364 50.34 23.90 6.25
N GLY A 365 49.75 25.10 6.20
CA GLY A 365 48.64 25.44 5.30
C GLY A 365 47.29 24.78 5.64
N SER A 366 47.25 23.46 5.85
CA SER A 366 46.04 22.71 6.18
C SER A 366 46.31 21.44 6.98
N SER A 367 45.33 21.01 7.77
CA SER A 367 45.29 19.71 8.43
C SER A 367 44.12 18.90 7.91
N GLN A 368 44.30 17.57 7.77
CA GLN A 368 43.25 16.64 7.38
C GLN A 368 43.10 15.55 8.44
N SER A 369 41.86 15.29 8.85
CA SER A 369 41.51 14.23 9.78
C SER A 369 40.50 13.30 9.12
N ARG A 370 40.82 12.01 9.09
CA ARG A 370 39.93 10.95 8.58
C ARG A 370 39.27 10.25 9.76
N ILE A 371 37.96 10.38 9.84
CA ILE A 371 37.18 9.93 10.98
C ILE A 371 36.03 9.05 10.53
N ILE A 372 35.62 8.14 11.40
CA ILE A 372 34.40 7.36 11.25
C ILE A 372 33.40 7.94 12.25
N VAL A 373 32.25 8.38 11.75
CA VAL A 373 31.18 8.95 12.59
C VAL A 373 29.91 8.13 12.49
N GLN A 374 29.05 8.20 13.51
CA GLN A 374 27.75 7.54 13.54
C GLN A 374 26.68 8.48 14.11
N PHE A 375 25.52 8.56 13.45
CA PHE A 375 24.35 9.22 14.03
C PHE A 375 23.70 8.31 15.06
N VAL A 376 23.44 8.84 16.25
CA VAL A 376 22.81 8.08 17.34
C VAL A 376 21.88 8.97 18.16
N ASN A 377 20.80 8.39 18.69
CA ASN A 377 19.93 9.07 19.65
C ASN A 377 20.41 8.76 21.07
N LYS A 378 20.74 9.80 21.82
CA LYS A 378 21.19 9.66 23.21
C LYS A 378 20.15 10.18 24.18
N SER A 379 19.92 9.42 25.25
CA SER A 379 19.10 9.87 26.38
C SER A 379 19.81 11.02 27.09
N TYR A 380 19.10 12.12 27.30
CA TYR A 380 19.56 13.29 28.04
C TYR A 380 18.60 13.61 29.19
N THR A 381 19.14 13.85 30.38
CA THR A 381 18.35 14.16 31.58
C THR A 381 18.24 15.68 31.75
N LEU A 382 17.02 16.20 31.73
CA LEU A 382 16.71 17.61 31.97
C LEU A 382 16.83 17.97 33.45
N LYS A 383 16.86 19.28 33.74
CA LYS A 383 17.00 19.80 35.11
C LYS A 383 15.87 19.37 36.05
N ASP A 384 14.68 19.09 35.51
CA ASP A 384 13.52 18.61 36.24
C ASP A 384 13.52 17.07 36.45
N GLY A 385 14.55 16.38 35.96
CA GLY A 385 14.70 14.93 36.06
C GLY A 385 14.02 14.14 34.94
N SER A 386 13.27 14.81 34.05
CA SER A 386 12.72 14.15 32.86
C SER A 386 13.82 13.78 31.86
N LYS A 387 13.56 12.79 31.00
CA LYS A 387 14.50 12.34 29.97
C LYS A 387 13.96 12.63 28.58
N ILE A 388 14.81 13.15 27.71
CA ILE A 388 14.54 13.33 26.28
C ILE A 388 15.58 12.56 25.46
N ASN A 389 15.24 12.20 24.22
CA ASN A 389 16.22 11.70 23.27
C ASN A 389 16.71 12.86 22.41
N VAL A 390 18.03 12.92 22.22
CA VAL A 390 18.68 13.98 21.45
C VAL A 390 19.54 13.34 20.38
N LEU A 391 19.37 13.78 19.13
CA LEU A 391 20.22 13.35 18.05
C LEU A 391 21.67 13.81 18.29
N SER A 392 22.60 12.88 18.15
CA SER A 392 24.01 13.05 18.40
C SER A 392 24.82 12.49 17.23
N LEU A 393 25.99 13.07 16.99
CA LEU A 393 27.00 12.53 16.09
C LEU A 393 28.21 12.09 16.91
N ASP A 394 28.51 10.81 16.87
CA ASP A 394 29.62 10.21 17.61
C ASP A 394 30.79 9.93 16.68
N LYS A 395 32.01 10.22 17.10
CA LYS A 395 33.22 9.70 16.47
C LYS A 395 33.49 8.31 17.05
N ILE A 396 33.36 7.30 16.22
CA ILE A 396 33.52 5.89 16.59
C ILE A 396 34.87 5.31 16.13
N GLY A 397 35.62 6.02 15.29
CA GLY A 397 36.93 5.57 14.83
C GLY A 397 37.65 6.54 13.89
N GLU A 398 38.73 6.04 13.29
CA GLU A 398 39.60 6.70 12.30
C GLU A 398 39.95 5.68 11.20
N TRP A 399 40.34 6.13 10.00
CA TRP A 399 40.62 5.25 8.85
C TRP A 399 41.73 5.73 7.92
#